data_AF-A0A7Z9S2F2-F1
#
_entry.id   AF-A0A7Z9S2F2-F1
#
_cell.length_a   1.000
_cell.length_b   1.000
_cell.length_c   1.000
_cell.angle_alpha   90.00
_cell.angle_beta   90.00
_cell.angle_gamma   90.00
#
_symmetry.space_group_name_H-M   'P 1'
#
loop_
_entity.id
_entity.type
_entity.pdbx_description
1 polymer ?
#
loop_
_entity_poly.entity_id
_entity_poly.type
_entity_poly.pdbx_seq_one_letter_code
_entity_poly.pdbx_strand_id
1 'polypeptide(L)'
;MTQGSGRIAPRRGLFGWCLYDWANSAFPTVITTFVFSAYFTKAIAADEISGTAQWGIAISLSGLFVALLSPFLGAIADHGGRRKPWVFVLTLLCVVASALLWLARP
;
A
#
# COMPACT_ATOMS: atom_id res chain seq x y z
N MET A 1 -37.41 -9.42 9.29
CA MET A 1 -36.76 -9.20 7.98
C MET A 1 -37.06 -7.79 7.52
N THR A 2 -36.29 -6.79 7.94
CA THR A 2 -36.39 -5.42 7.43
C THR A 2 -35.10 -5.13 6.65
N GLN A 3 -35.20 -5.26 5.33
CA GLN A 3 -34.16 -4.86 4.38
C GLN A 3 -33.86 -3.37 4.59
N GLY A 4 -32.71 -3.07 5.20
CA GLY A 4 -32.18 -1.72 5.29
C GLY A 4 -31.83 -1.24 3.89
N SER A 5 -32.58 -0.25 3.41
CA SER A 5 -32.32 0.50 2.18
C SER A 5 -30.82 0.81 2.04
N GLY A 6 -30.15 0.09 1.14
CA GLY A 6 -28.76 0.32 0.78
C GLY A 6 -28.66 1.67 0.09
N ARG A 7 -28.21 2.70 0.81
CA ARG A 7 -27.81 3.99 0.21
C ARG A 7 -26.73 3.71 -0.83
N ILE A 8 -27.12 3.65 -2.10
CA ILE A 8 -26.18 3.55 -3.22
C ILE A 8 -25.28 4.78 -3.15
N ALA A 9 -23.97 4.57 -3.10
CA ALA A 9 -23.00 5.66 -3.11
C ALA A 9 -23.24 6.57 -4.33
N PRO A 10 -23.17 7.90 -4.18
CA PRO A 10 -23.40 8.81 -5.31
C PRO A 10 -22.41 8.51 -6.44
N ARG A 11 -22.83 8.66 -7.71
CA ARG A 11 -22.00 8.34 -8.89
C ARG A 11 -20.61 8.97 -8.85
N ARG A 12 -20.51 10.19 -8.31
CA ARG A 12 -19.24 10.90 -8.07
C ARG A 12 -18.33 10.19 -7.07
N GLY A 13 -18.90 9.59 -6.03
CA GLY A 13 -18.18 8.80 -5.03
C GLY A 13 -17.65 7.48 -5.60
N LEU A 14 -18.45 6.79 -6.41
CA LEU A 14 -18.03 5.58 -7.12
C LEU A 14 -16.87 5.88 -8.08
N PHE A 15 -16.99 6.92 -8.90
CA PHE A 15 -15.93 7.30 -9.83
C PHE A 15 -14.63 7.68 -9.11
N GLY A 16 -14.72 8.46 -8.02
CA GLY A 16 -13.56 8.79 -7.20
C GLY A 16 -12.91 7.57 -6.56
N TRP A 17 -13.71 6.57 -6.17
CA TRP A 17 -13.18 5.31 -5.63
C TRP A 17 -12.51 4.46 -6.71
N CYS A 18 -13.10 4.34 -7.90
CA CYS A 18 -12.48 3.64 -9.03
C CYS A 18 -11.14 4.27 -9.43
N LEU A 19 -11.08 5.61 -9.49
CA LEU A 19 -9.83 6.32 -9.82
C LEU A 19 -8.76 6.11 -8.74
N TYR A 20 -9.17 6.13 -7.47
CA TYR A 20 -8.28 5.85 -6.35
C TYR A 20 -7.73 4.42 -6.39
N ASP A 21 -8.58 3.43 -6.62
CA ASP A 21 -8.20 2.02 -6.71
C ASP A 21 -7.25 1.77 -7.89
N TRP A 22 -7.55 2.38 -9.05
CA TRP A 22 -6.67 2.34 -10.21
C TRP A 22 -5.29 2.93 -9.92
N ALA A 23 -5.23 4.13 -9.33
CA ALA A 23 -3.96 4.77 -8.98
C ALA A 23 -3.18 3.97 -7.92
N ASN A 24 -3.87 3.39 -6.94
CA ASN A 24 -3.26 2.59 -5.89
C ASN A 24 -2.67 1.27 -6.41
N SER A 25 -3.21 0.71 -7.50
CA SER A 25 -2.70 -0.54 -8.10
C SER A 25 -1.29 -0.39 -8.70
N ALA A 26 -0.90 0.82 -9.14
CA ALA A 26 0.42 1.04 -9.73
C ALA A 26 1.56 0.93 -8.71
N PHE A 27 1.31 1.31 -7.45
CA PHE A 27 2.30 1.27 -6.38
C PHE A 27 2.89 -0.14 -6.16
N PRO A 28 2.11 -1.20 -5.87
CA PRO A 28 2.67 -2.53 -5.65
C PRO A 28 3.33 -3.09 -6.92
N THR A 29 2.82 -2.77 -8.10
CA THR A 29 3.43 -3.21 -9.36
C THR A 29 4.83 -2.63 -9.56
N VAL A 30 5.00 -1.33 -9.32
CA VAL A 30 6.29 -0.65 -9.53
C VAL A 30 7.26 -0.93 -8.39
N ILE A 31 6.80 -0.81 -7.15
CA ILE A 31 7.65 -0.86 -5.96
C ILE A 31 7.89 -2.30 -5.50
N THR A 32 6.86 -3.13 -5.35
CA THR A 32 7.06 -4.47 -4.79
C THR A 32 7.46 -5.51 -5.83
N THR A 33 6.94 -5.47 -7.06
CA THR A 33 7.15 -6.57 -8.01
C THR A 33 8.21 -6.33 -9.09
N PHE A 34 8.19 -5.21 -9.84
CA PHE A 34 8.98 -5.11 -11.07
C PHE A 34 10.18 -4.15 -11.01
N VAL A 35 9.97 -2.88 -10.66
CA VAL A 35 10.99 -1.85 -10.89
C VAL A 35 11.96 -1.78 -9.72
N PHE A 36 11.45 -1.53 -8.52
CA PHE A 36 12.31 -1.36 -7.35
C PHE A 36 12.95 -2.67 -6.88
N SER A 37 12.22 -3.78 -7.03
CA SER A 37 12.77 -5.13 -6.83
C SER A 37 14.02 -5.36 -7.67
N ALA A 38 13.96 -5.10 -8.99
CA ALA A 38 15.10 -5.27 -9.88
C ALA A 38 16.22 -4.23 -9.62
N TYR A 39 15.87 -2.99 -9.26
CA TYR A 39 16.84 -1.97 -8.90
C TYR A 39 17.64 -2.37 -7.64
N PHE A 40 16.96 -2.88 -6.61
CA PHE A 40 17.60 -3.31 -5.38
C PHE A 40 18.58 -4.47 -5.63
N THR A 41 18.16 -5.49 -6.37
CA THR A 41 19.00 -6.67 -6.62
C THR A 41 20.18 -6.39 -7.54
N LYS A 42 20.07 -5.43 -8.46
CA LYS A 42 21.12 -5.16 -9.48
C LYS A 42 22.01 -3.95 -9.19
N ALA A 43 21.51 -2.95 -8.47
CA ALA A 43 22.23 -1.69 -8.27
C ALA A 43 22.63 -1.41 -6.81
N ILE A 44 21.95 -2.00 -5.83
CA ILE A 44 22.21 -1.78 -4.40
C ILE A 44 22.90 -2.99 -3.77
N ALA A 45 22.45 -4.20 -4.07
CA ALA A 45 23.01 -5.41 -3.48
C ALA A 45 24.41 -5.72 -4.03
N ALA A 46 25.28 -6.23 -3.15
CA ALA A 46 26.65 -6.62 -3.52
C ALA A 46 26.71 -7.86 -4.43
N ASP A 47 25.68 -8.72 -4.36
CA ASP A 47 25.52 -9.93 -5.17
C ASP A 47 24.02 -10.16 -5.45
N GLU A 48 23.67 -10.55 -6.67
CA GLU A 48 22.28 -10.71 -7.14
C GLU A 48 21.54 -11.81 -6.38
N ILE A 49 22.25 -12.87 -5.98
CA ILE A 49 21.70 -13.98 -5.20
C ILE A 49 21.34 -13.51 -3.79
N SER A 50 22.27 -12.82 -3.11
CA SER A 50 22.04 -12.26 -1.78
C SER A 50 20.98 -11.15 -1.79
N GLY A 51 20.98 -10.30 -2.83
CA GLY A 51 19.97 -9.26 -3.02
C GLY A 51 18.56 -9.82 -3.15
N THR A 52 18.39 -10.92 -3.91
CA THR A 52 17.10 -11.59 -4.05
C THR A 52 16.61 -12.16 -2.72
N ALA A 53 17.50 -12.78 -1.94
CA ALA A 53 17.16 -13.29 -0.61
C ALA A 53 16.78 -12.17 0.37
N GLN A 54 17.54 -11.07 0.39
CA GLN A 54 17.25 -9.89 1.22
C GLN A 54 15.91 -9.24 0.84
N TRP A 55 15.63 -9.13 -0.46
CA TRP A 55 14.35 -8.62 -0.96
C TRP A 55 13.19 -9.53 -0.53
N GLY A 56 13.36 -10.85 -0.64
CA GLY A 56 12.39 -11.82 -0.15
C GLY A 56 12.08 -11.66 1.34
N ILE A 57 13.12 -11.54 2.18
CA ILE A 57 12.97 -11.29 3.63
C ILE A 57 12.23 -9.96 3.87
N ALA A 58 12.56 -8.91 3.13
CA ALA A 58 11.90 -7.60 3.26
C ALA A 58 10.40 -7.69 2.94
N ILE A 59 10.02 -8.40 1.88
CA ILE A 59 8.61 -8.65 1.53
C ILE A 59 7.91 -9.48 2.60
N SER A 60 8.53 -10.56 3.10
CA SER A 60 7.97 -11.40 4.16
C SER A 60 7.74 -10.62 5.45
N LEU A 61 8.71 -9.81 5.86
CA LEU A 61 8.60 -8.99 7.07
C LEU A 61 7.53 -7.91 6.91
N SER A 62 7.46 -7.28 5.73
CA SER A 62 6.39 -6.33 5.40
C SER A 62 5.01 -6.99 5.48
N GLY A 63 4.85 -8.19 4.93
CA GLY A 63 3.61 -8.98 5.02
C GLY A 63 3.23 -9.32 6.46
N LEU A 64 4.20 -9.66 7.31
CA LEU A 64 3.97 -9.91 8.74
C LEU A 64 3.48 -8.64 9.46
N PHE A 65 4.11 -7.50 9.21
CA PHE A 65 3.67 -6.22 9.77
C PHE A 65 2.25 -5.86 9.32
N VAL A 66 1.92 -6.06 8.04
CA VAL A 66 0.55 -5.86 7.53
C VAL A 66 -0.43 -6.79 8.23
N ALA A 67 -0.11 -8.07 8.39
CA ALA A 67 -0.97 -9.03 9.08
C ALA A 67 -1.23 -8.63 10.53
N LEU A 68 -0.21 -8.16 11.24
CA LEU A 68 -0.34 -7.72 12.63
C LEU A 68 -1.07 -6.39 12.78
N LEU A 69 -0.80 -5.41 11.91
CA LEU A 69 -1.35 -4.06 12.00
C LEU A 69 -2.77 -3.94 11.42
N SER A 70 -3.13 -4.80 10.45
CA SER A 70 -4.44 -4.76 9.79
C SER A 70 -5.64 -4.84 10.74
N PRO A 71 -5.71 -5.73 11.77
CA PRO A 71 -6.85 -5.74 12.69
C PRO A 71 -6.94 -4.46 13.52
N PHE A 72 -5.82 -3.88 13.96
CA PHE A 72 -5.82 -2.67 14.78
C PHE A 72 -6.20 -1.44 13.95
N LEU A 73 -5.52 -1.21 12.83
CA LEU A 73 -5.78 -0.06 11.96
C LEU A 73 -7.17 -0.16 11.31
N GLY A 74 -7.60 -1.36 10.94
CA GLY A 74 -8.95 -1.63 10.41
C GLY A 74 -10.02 -1.32 11.45
N ALA A 75 -9.88 -1.81 12.68
CA ALA A 75 -10.83 -1.53 13.76
C ALA A 75 -10.93 -0.02 14.04
N ILE A 76 -9.81 0.70 14.10
CA ILE A 76 -9.82 2.16 14.32
C ILE A 76 -10.50 2.89 13.14
N ALA A 77 -10.23 2.46 11.90
CA ALA A 77 -10.86 3.03 10.71
C ALA A 77 -12.38 2.80 10.67
N ASP A 78 -12.84 1.65 11.15
CA ASP A 78 -14.26 1.29 11.23
C ASP A 78 -15.00 2.05 12.34
N HIS A 79 -14.36 2.26 13.50
CA HIS A 79 -14.93 3.05 14.60
C HIS A 79 -14.91 4.57 14.36
N GLY A 80 -14.00 5.07 13.51
CA GLY A 80 -13.77 6.51 13.31
C GLY A 80 -14.85 7.30 12.55
N GLY A 81 -15.92 6.65 12.07
CA GLY A 81 -17.11 7.28 11.45
C GLY A 81 -16.89 7.91 10.07
N ARG A 82 -15.79 8.65 9.85
CA ARG A 82 -15.41 9.27 8.57
C ARG A 82 -14.29 8.48 7.90
N ARG A 83 -14.62 7.77 6.81
CA ARG A 83 -13.69 6.92 6.04
C ARG A 83 -12.66 7.71 5.20
N LYS A 84 -13.01 8.92 4.75
CA LYS A 84 -12.16 9.75 3.86
C LYS A 84 -10.83 10.20 4.48
N PRO A 85 -10.78 10.69 5.74
CA PRO A 85 -9.52 11.02 6.41
C PRO A 85 -8.56 9.84 6.55
N TRP A 86 -9.07 8.64 6.86
CA TRP A 86 -8.26 7.43 6.99
C TRP A 86 -7.58 7.04 5.68
N VAL A 87 -8.34 7.04 4.58
CA VAL A 87 -7.78 6.81 3.25
C VAL A 87 -6.71 7.84 2.94
N PHE A 88 -6.98 9.14 3.17
CA PHE A 88 -6.02 10.20 2.91
C PHE A 88 -4.71 10.06 3.71
N VAL A 89 -4.78 9.77 5.01
CA VAL A 89 -3.60 9.61 5.87
C VAL A 89 -2.76 8.40 5.42
N LEU A 90 -3.40 7.27 5.13
CA LEU A 90 -2.70 6.08 4.64
C LEU A 90 -2.05 6.32 3.28
N THR A 91 -2.74 6.99 2.36
CA THR A 91 -2.16 7.38 1.06
C THR A 91 -0.98 8.32 1.25
N LEU A 92 -1.09 9.33 2.14
CA LEU A 92 0.00 10.26 2.41
C LEU A 92 1.22 9.54 2.97
N LEU A 93 1.03 8.59 3.88
CA LEU A 93 2.09 7.74 4.40
C LEU A 93 2.78 6.94 3.28
N CYS A 94 2.01 6.34 2.36
CA CYS A 94 2.57 5.66 1.20
C CYS A 94 3.37 6.60 0.29
N VAL A 95 2.88 7.83 0.06
CA VAL A 95 3.58 8.84 -0.75
C VAL A 95 4.90 9.24 -0.10
N VAL A 96 4.91 9.50 1.21
CA VAL A 96 6.14 9.81 1.96
C VAL A 96 7.12 8.64 1.93
N ALA A 97 6.65 7.41 2.15
CA ALA A 97 7.50 6.22 2.07
C ALA A 97 8.11 6.04 0.68
N SER A 98 7.31 6.25 -0.38
CA SER A 98 7.79 6.21 -1.77
C SER A 98 8.81 7.32 -2.05
N ALA A 99 8.57 8.53 -1.54
CA ALA A 99 9.50 9.64 -1.69
C ALA A 99 10.82 9.38 -0.94
N LEU A 100 10.80 8.68 0.19
CA LEU A 100 12.01 8.28 0.92
C LEU A 100 12.87 7.29 0.13
N LEU A 101 12.28 6.48 -0.76
CA LEU A 101 13.07 5.62 -1.67
C LEU A 101 13.98 6.42 -2.59
N TRP A 102 13.71 7.71 -2.84
CA TRP A 102 14.63 8.59 -3.57
C TRP A 102 15.99 8.76 -2.86
N LEU A 103 16.03 8.59 -1.54
CA LEU A 103 17.26 8.64 -0.75
C LEU A 103 18.05 7.32 -0.82
N ALA A 104 17.49 6.25 -1.39
CA ALA A 104 18.18 4.99 -1.64
C ALA A 104 19.18 5.15 -2.80
N ARG A 105 20.27 5.85 -2.51
CA ARG A 105 21.46 5.93 -3.35
C ARG A 105 22.43 4.80 -2.95
N PRO A 106 23.17 4.21 -3.90
CA PRO A 106 24.20 3.22 -3.61
C PRO A 106 25.34 3.82 -2.76
#